data_AF-A0A9D7QV28-F1
#
_entry.id   AF-A0A9D7QV28-F1
#
_cell.length_a   1.000
_cell.length_b   1.000
_cell.length_c   1.000
_cell.angle_alpha   90.00
_cell.angle_beta   90.00
_cell.angle_gamma   90.00
#
_symmetry.space_group_name_H-M   'P 1'
#
loop_
_entity.id
_entity.type
_entity.pdbx_description
1 polymer ?
#
loop_
_entity_poly.entity_id
_entity_poly.type
_entity_poly.pdbx_seq_one_letter_code
_entity_poly.pdbx_strand_id
1 'polypeptide(L)'
;MHQVLTNLKMKRYENLKTGNYKHTHLRQLISYQILHAQPTNSNQVISGNNQFAFDLYKTIKSNSDNAFYSPFSISVALGMTVEGAKNTTRKEMLKTMHLPEDDLVRQTGFRSLLTAINAPNKEYKLSTANSIWVQSGMPLKPEFETSLKNNFKGGLNLLNFKVDGDNCRVPINDWVADNTNQKIIDLIPEKSINKFTRMVLTNAIYFKGQWKKEFSKELTSDQYFQLINQKSVVVPMMQSLKSEHQYLKTENAAILEIPYKNDELSMVIILPIPENFQQLKQR
;
A
#
# COMPACT_ATOMS: atom_id res chain seq x y z
N MET A 1 38.33 1.20 17.17
CA MET A 1 38.62 0.01 16.35
C MET A 1 37.87 -1.18 16.95
N HIS A 2 36.75 -1.54 16.32
CA HIS A 2 36.57 -2.84 15.63
C HIS A 2 36.43 -4.03 16.59
N GLN A 3 35.18 -4.50 16.77
CA GLN A 3 34.69 -5.86 16.39
C GLN A 3 34.78 -6.85 17.58
N VAL A 4 33.95 -7.89 17.78
CA VAL A 4 32.73 -8.41 17.13
C VAL A 4 32.11 -9.46 18.07
N LEU A 5 30.78 -9.51 18.01
CA LEU A 5 29.80 -10.56 18.32
C LEU A 5 30.32 -11.92 18.82
N THR A 6 29.70 -12.39 19.91
CA THR A 6 29.40 -13.82 20.10
C THR A 6 28.12 -13.98 20.94
N ASN A 7 27.36 -15.03 20.60
CA ASN A 7 26.37 -15.74 21.43
C ASN A 7 24.97 -15.12 21.63
N LEU A 8 24.02 -15.52 20.77
CA LEU A 8 22.64 -15.77 21.20
C LEU A 8 22.04 -16.95 20.39
N LYS A 9 22.35 -18.17 20.82
CA LYS A 9 21.48 -19.35 20.67
C LYS A 9 21.25 -19.94 22.05
N MET A 10 19.97 -20.08 22.41
CA MET A 10 19.38 -21.09 23.30
C MET A 10 19.63 -20.97 24.82
N LYS A 11 18.63 -20.48 25.57
CA LYS A 11 17.90 -21.20 26.66
C LYS A 11 17.40 -20.27 27.77
N ARG A 12 16.08 -20.20 27.90
CA ARG A 12 15.20 -20.06 29.09
C ARG A 12 13.88 -19.52 28.51
N TYR A 13 12.73 -20.16 28.66
CA TYR A 13 12.04 -20.40 29.92
C TYR A 13 11.15 -21.65 29.84
N GLU A 14 11.42 -22.62 30.72
CA GLU A 14 10.38 -23.49 31.27
C GLU A 14 10.02 -22.98 32.67
N ASN A 15 8.76 -23.23 33.04
CA ASN A 15 8.09 -23.00 34.33
C ASN A 15 7.57 -21.59 34.60
N LEU A 16 6.31 -21.36 34.22
CA LEU A 16 5.29 -20.71 35.07
C LEU A 16 3.94 -21.39 34.82
N LYS A 17 3.53 -22.27 35.75
CA LYS A 17 2.15 -22.74 35.89
C LYS A 17 1.30 -21.62 36.50
N THR A 18 0.00 -21.69 36.19
CA THR A 18 -1.17 -20.95 36.71
C THR A 18 -1.52 -19.60 36.05
N GLY A 19 -2.65 -19.61 35.32
CA GLY A 19 -3.67 -18.57 35.28
C GLY A 19 -3.32 -17.17 34.75
N ASN A 20 -4.00 -16.77 33.66
CA ASN A 20 -4.30 -15.38 33.30
C ASN A 20 -3.17 -14.44 32.85
N TYR A 21 -2.41 -14.77 31.80
CA TYR A 21 -1.65 -13.73 31.06
C TYR A 21 -1.54 -14.07 29.56
N LYS A 22 -2.50 -13.61 28.74
CA LYS A 22 -2.36 -13.61 27.27
C LYS A 22 -2.67 -12.29 26.55
N HIS A 23 -3.12 -11.25 27.25
CA HIS A 23 -3.37 -9.94 26.61
C HIS A 23 -2.22 -8.93 26.76
N THR A 24 -1.33 -9.11 27.75
CA THR A 24 -0.29 -8.12 28.08
C THR A 24 0.98 -8.26 27.25
N HIS A 25 1.35 -9.48 26.84
CA HIS A 25 2.61 -9.71 26.11
C HIS A 25 2.57 -9.36 24.63
N LEU A 26 1.42 -9.47 23.95
CA LEU A 26 1.26 -9.01 22.56
C LEU A 26 1.27 -7.48 22.48
N ARG A 27 0.61 -6.79 23.42
CA ARG A 27 0.76 -5.34 23.58
C ARG A 27 2.19 -4.96 23.92
N GLN A 28 2.88 -5.67 24.82
CA GLN A 28 4.28 -5.36 25.10
C GLN A 28 5.18 -5.61 23.89
N LEU A 29 5.05 -6.70 23.13
CA LEU A 29 5.93 -6.96 21.98
C LEU A 29 5.70 -5.98 20.82
N ILE A 30 4.44 -5.63 20.54
CA ILE A 30 4.09 -4.60 19.55
C ILE A 30 4.57 -3.23 20.03
N SER A 31 4.38 -2.89 21.32
CA SER A 31 4.84 -1.61 21.88
C SER A 31 6.37 -1.52 22.02
N TYR A 32 7.08 -2.61 22.32
CA TYR A 32 8.54 -2.60 22.54
C TYR A 32 9.33 -2.50 21.24
N GLN A 33 8.82 -3.06 20.15
CA GLN A 33 9.40 -2.87 18.80
C GLN A 33 9.12 -1.45 18.25
N ILE A 34 8.04 -0.80 18.71
CA ILE A 34 7.69 0.57 18.31
C ILE A 34 8.43 1.63 19.16
N LEU A 35 8.77 1.37 20.43
CA LEU A 35 9.28 2.40 21.35
C LEU A 35 10.80 2.67 21.31
N HIS A 36 11.63 1.86 20.63
CA HIS A 36 13.09 2.00 20.71
C HIS A 36 13.81 2.32 19.40
N ALA A 37 13.07 2.59 18.32
CA ALA A 37 13.64 3.29 17.18
C ALA A 37 13.40 4.79 17.35
N GLN A 38 14.46 5.61 17.42
CA GLN A 38 14.35 7.03 17.09
C GLN A 38 13.50 7.13 15.81
N PRO A 39 12.46 7.98 15.74
CA PRO A 39 11.61 8.03 14.56
C PRO A 39 12.49 8.42 13.38
N THR A 40 12.80 7.44 12.53
CA THR A 40 13.40 7.74 11.24
C THR A 40 12.42 8.63 10.49
N ASN A 41 12.90 9.52 9.60
CA ASN A 41 12.00 10.36 8.81
C ASN A 41 10.92 9.54 8.07
N SER A 42 11.24 8.29 7.70
CA SER A 42 10.28 7.32 7.17
C SER A 42 9.16 6.95 8.13
N ASN A 43 9.39 6.86 9.44
CA ASN A 43 8.34 6.46 10.41
C ASN A 43 7.17 7.43 10.45
N GLN A 44 7.44 8.74 10.32
CA GLN A 44 6.36 9.73 10.27
C GLN A 44 5.55 9.63 8.97
N VAL A 45 6.23 9.45 7.83
CA VAL A 45 5.57 9.23 6.54
C VAL A 45 4.79 7.90 6.52
N ILE A 46 5.32 6.84 7.13
CA ILE A 46 4.62 5.54 7.29
C ILE A 46 3.36 5.71 8.13
N SER A 47 3.46 6.38 9.29
CA SER A 47 2.31 6.63 10.16
C SER A 47 1.23 7.42 9.43
N GLY A 48 1.63 8.50 8.76
CA GLY A 48 0.73 9.31 7.93
C GLY A 48 0.07 8.50 6.82
N ASN A 49 0.85 7.66 6.11
CA ASN A 49 0.33 6.81 5.05
C ASN A 49 -0.68 5.78 5.56
N ASN A 50 -0.42 5.16 6.72
CA ASN A 50 -1.35 4.22 7.34
C ASN A 50 -2.67 4.90 7.73
N GLN A 51 -2.60 6.09 8.33
CA GLN A 51 -3.81 6.84 8.68
C GLN A 51 -4.59 7.25 7.42
N PHE A 52 -3.90 7.79 6.41
CA PHE A 52 -4.49 8.12 5.11
C PHE A 52 -5.13 6.90 4.44
N ALA A 53 -4.51 5.71 4.56
CA ALA A 53 -5.04 4.47 4.01
C ALA A 53 -6.41 4.10 4.61
N PHE A 54 -6.55 4.22 5.93
CA PHE A 54 -7.82 3.94 6.62
C PHE A 54 -8.88 4.99 6.30
N ASP A 55 -8.50 6.26 6.20
CA ASP A 55 -9.46 7.32 5.86
C ASP A 55 -9.94 7.18 4.41
N LEU A 56 -9.02 6.89 3.47
CA LEU A 56 -9.36 6.60 2.09
C LEU A 56 -10.20 5.32 1.94
N TYR A 57 -9.93 4.28 2.74
CA TYR A 57 -10.72 3.04 2.73
C TYR A 57 -12.20 3.32 2.99
N LYS A 58 -12.50 4.16 4.00
CA LYS A 58 -13.87 4.53 4.36
C LYS A 58 -14.57 5.22 3.19
N THR A 59 -13.87 6.09 2.46
CA THR A 59 -14.43 6.79 1.29
C THR A 59 -14.60 5.89 0.08
N ILE A 60 -13.71 4.93 -0.17
CA ILE A 60 -13.85 4.00 -1.30
C ILE A 60 -14.95 2.97 -1.02
N LYS A 61 -15.03 2.47 0.21
CA LYS A 61 -15.99 1.43 0.59
C LYS A 61 -17.44 1.88 0.44
N SER A 62 -17.74 3.15 0.68
CA SER A 62 -19.08 3.71 0.46
C SER A 62 -19.52 3.72 -1.01
N ASN A 63 -18.60 3.48 -1.95
CA ASN A 63 -18.83 3.62 -3.40
C ASN A 63 -18.56 2.33 -4.20
N SER A 64 -18.25 1.20 -3.55
CA SER A 64 -17.94 -0.06 -4.24
C SER A 64 -18.27 -1.31 -3.42
N ASP A 65 -18.71 -2.37 -4.11
CA ASP A 65 -18.93 -3.67 -3.50
C ASP A 65 -17.60 -4.29 -3.04
N ASN A 66 -16.67 -4.43 -4.00
CA ASN A 66 -15.30 -4.87 -3.79
C ASN A 66 -14.34 -3.71 -4.09
N ALA A 67 -13.36 -3.50 -3.20
CA ALA A 67 -12.35 -2.47 -3.36
C ALA A 67 -10.94 -3.08 -3.35
N PHE A 68 -10.11 -2.68 -4.30
CA PHE A 68 -8.69 -2.98 -4.32
C PHE A 68 -7.93 -1.74 -4.77
N TYR A 69 -7.03 -1.26 -3.93
CA TYR A 69 -6.22 -0.08 -4.19
C TYR A 69 -4.93 -0.14 -3.38
N SER A 70 -3.95 0.68 -3.74
CA SER A 70 -2.72 0.84 -2.96
C SER A 70 -2.64 2.25 -2.37
N PRO A 71 -2.88 2.39 -1.05
CA PRO A 71 -2.80 3.68 -0.38
C PRO A 71 -1.42 4.34 -0.50
N PHE A 72 -0.36 3.55 -0.39
CA PHE A 72 1.02 4.03 -0.55
C PHE A 72 1.23 4.66 -1.92
N SER A 73 0.79 3.95 -2.95
CA SER A 73 0.93 4.36 -4.35
C SER A 73 0.19 5.68 -4.64
N ILE A 74 -1.04 5.82 -4.14
CA ILE A 74 -1.82 7.09 -4.22
C ILE A 74 -1.12 8.21 -3.44
N SER A 75 -0.60 7.90 -2.25
CA SER A 75 0.10 8.87 -1.41
C SER A 75 1.39 9.38 -2.06
N VAL A 76 2.12 8.54 -2.78
CA VAL A 76 3.28 8.96 -3.57
C VAL A 76 2.86 9.90 -4.70
N ALA A 77 1.81 9.56 -5.45
CA ALA A 77 1.31 10.39 -6.56
C ALA A 77 0.87 11.79 -6.08
N LEU A 78 0.10 11.85 -4.99
CA LEU A 78 -0.29 13.12 -4.40
C LEU A 78 0.90 13.84 -3.74
N GLY A 79 1.84 13.10 -3.15
CA GLY A 79 3.07 13.63 -2.59
C GLY A 79 3.90 14.38 -3.63
N MET A 80 3.98 13.88 -4.87
CA MET A 80 4.59 14.61 -5.98
C MET A 80 3.92 15.98 -6.21
N THR A 81 2.60 16.06 -6.13
CA THR A 81 1.90 17.35 -6.30
C THR A 81 2.02 18.29 -5.10
N VAL A 82 2.23 17.77 -3.89
CA VAL A 82 2.51 18.59 -2.70
C VAL A 82 3.77 19.44 -2.92
N GLU A 83 4.77 18.92 -3.63
CA GLU A 83 6.01 19.65 -3.95
C GLU A 83 5.77 20.90 -4.83
N GLY A 84 4.73 20.87 -5.67
CA GLY A 84 4.31 22.00 -6.50
C GLY A 84 3.28 22.91 -5.82
N ALA A 85 2.54 22.40 -4.83
CA ALA A 85 1.49 23.13 -4.14
C ALA A 85 2.05 24.19 -3.18
N LYS A 86 1.29 25.28 -2.97
CA LYS A 86 1.62 26.34 -2.00
C LYS A 86 0.40 26.71 -1.17
N ASN A 87 0.65 27.45 -0.09
CA ASN A 87 -0.38 28.06 0.76
C ASN A 87 -1.47 27.05 1.19
N THR A 88 -2.74 27.43 1.03
CA THR A 88 -3.90 26.63 1.43
C THR A 88 -3.91 25.25 0.80
N THR A 89 -3.66 25.14 -0.52
CA THR A 89 -3.62 23.85 -1.22
C THR A 89 -2.59 22.91 -0.60
N ARG A 90 -1.37 23.39 -0.33
CA ARG A 90 -0.34 22.56 0.31
C ARG A 90 -0.76 22.12 1.71
N LYS A 91 -1.31 23.03 2.51
CA LYS A 91 -1.76 22.75 3.88
C LYS A 91 -2.86 21.70 3.92
N GLU A 92 -3.87 21.82 3.07
CA GLU A 92 -4.99 20.89 3.00
C GLU A 92 -4.56 19.50 2.53
N MET A 93 -3.68 19.43 1.53
CA MET A 93 -3.12 18.16 1.07
C MET A 93 -2.33 17.45 2.17
N LEU A 94 -1.41 18.16 2.84
CA LEU A 94 -0.60 17.59 3.93
C LEU A 94 -1.47 17.11 5.08
N LYS A 95 -2.48 17.90 5.48
CA LYS A 95 -3.43 17.53 6.52
C LYS A 95 -4.22 16.27 6.14
N THR A 96 -4.78 16.23 4.93
CA THR A 96 -5.60 15.11 4.46
C THR A 96 -4.79 13.81 4.38
N MET A 97 -3.53 13.91 3.98
CA MET A 97 -2.63 12.78 3.83
C MET A 97 -1.87 12.44 5.12
N HIS A 98 -2.10 13.19 6.20
CA HIS A 98 -1.40 13.07 7.49
C HIS A 98 0.12 13.12 7.35
N LEU A 99 0.62 13.93 6.41
CA LEU A 99 2.05 14.02 6.11
C LEU A 99 2.74 15.13 6.91
N PRO A 100 4.04 14.97 7.24
CA PRO A 100 4.83 16.02 7.89
C PRO A 100 4.88 17.31 7.07
N GLU A 101 4.78 18.45 7.76
CA GLU A 101 4.94 19.77 7.14
C GLU A 101 6.39 20.05 6.71
N ASP A 102 7.35 19.47 7.42
CA ASP A 102 8.78 19.55 7.13
C ASP A 102 9.10 18.83 5.80
N ASP A 103 9.63 19.59 4.85
CA ASP A 103 9.97 19.10 3.52
C ASP A 103 11.05 18.02 3.56
N LEU A 104 12.10 18.20 4.36
CA LEU A 104 13.20 17.25 4.44
C LEU A 104 12.73 15.91 4.99
N VAL A 105 11.94 15.93 6.06
CA VAL A 105 11.36 14.71 6.65
C VAL A 105 10.48 13.99 5.63
N ARG A 106 9.56 14.71 4.97
CA ARG A 106 8.64 14.12 3.99
C ARG A 106 9.38 13.57 2.78
N GLN A 107 10.26 14.35 2.18
CA GLN A 107 11.01 13.98 0.98
C GLN A 107 11.94 12.78 1.23
N THR A 108 12.70 12.81 2.32
CA THR A 108 13.58 11.68 2.67
C THR A 108 12.77 10.43 3.06
N GLY A 109 11.63 10.60 3.73
CA GLY A 109 10.72 9.51 4.04
C GLY A 109 10.18 8.81 2.78
N PHE A 110 9.63 9.57 1.82
CA PHE A 110 9.18 9.01 0.53
C PHE A 110 10.31 8.35 -0.24
N ARG A 111 11.48 9.00 -0.34
CA ARG A 111 12.64 8.46 -1.04
C ARG A 111 13.10 7.12 -0.47
N SER A 112 13.15 7.01 0.86
CA SER A 112 13.52 5.77 1.56
C SER A 112 12.50 4.67 1.31
N LEU A 113 11.20 4.98 1.42
CA LEU A 113 10.13 4.00 1.19
C LEU A 113 10.10 3.50 -0.25
N LEU A 114 10.19 4.40 -1.23
CA LEU A 114 10.25 4.04 -2.65
C LEU A 114 11.49 3.19 -2.98
N THR A 115 12.63 3.49 -2.35
CA THR A 115 13.85 2.69 -2.51
C THR A 115 13.69 1.30 -1.92
N ALA A 116 13.11 1.19 -0.72
CA ALA A 116 12.85 -0.11 -0.08
C ALA A 116 11.84 -0.94 -0.87
N ILE A 117 10.75 -0.33 -1.35
CA ILE A 117 9.69 -1.02 -2.11
C ILE A 117 10.22 -1.53 -3.45
N ASN A 118 10.93 -0.68 -4.19
CA ASN A 118 11.46 -1.00 -5.53
C ASN A 118 12.87 -1.61 -5.49
N ALA A 119 13.35 -2.07 -4.33
CA ALA A 119 14.67 -2.71 -4.26
C ALA A 119 14.69 -3.99 -5.12
N PRO A 120 15.74 -4.22 -5.93
CA PRO A 120 15.86 -5.40 -6.77
C PRO A 120 16.08 -6.67 -5.94
N ASN A 121 16.03 -7.84 -6.60
CA ASN A 121 16.38 -9.16 -6.03
C ASN A 121 15.51 -9.63 -4.86
N LYS A 122 14.21 -9.29 -4.91
CA LYS A 122 13.22 -9.83 -3.99
C LYS A 122 12.67 -11.15 -4.52
N GLU A 123 12.35 -12.08 -3.61
CA GLU A 123 11.63 -13.33 -3.95
C GLU A 123 10.14 -13.10 -4.30
N TYR A 124 9.69 -11.85 -4.25
CA TYR A 124 8.41 -11.39 -4.76
C TYR A 124 8.63 -10.28 -5.77
N LYS A 125 7.72 -10.15 -6.73
CA LYS A 125 7.69 -8.98 -7.62
C LYS A 125 6.79 -7.93 -6.99
N LEU A 126 7.39 -6.86 -6.48
CA LEU A 126 6.68 -5.65 -6.09
C LEU A 126 7.33 -4.49 -6.82
N SER A 127 6.54 -3.77 -7.60
CA SER A 127 7.00 -2.55 -8.28
C SER A 127 5.92 -1.49 -8.19
N THR A 128 6.36 -0.27 -7.91
CA THR A 128 5.55 0.93 -8.01
C THR A 128 6.15 1.83 -9.06
N ALA A 129 5.32 2.28 -10.00
CA ALA A 129 5.68 3.24 -11.02
C ALA A 129 4.79 4.47 -10.89
N ASN A 130 5.42 5.62 -10.73
CA ASN A 130 4.76 6.91 -10.58
C ASN A 130 5.23 7.82 -11.70
N SER A 131 4.29 8.55 -12.31
CA SER A 131 4.64 9.56 -13.29
C SER A 131 3.70 10.76 -13.22
N ILE A 132 4.26 11.91 -13.54
CA ILE A 132 3.54 13.15 -13.79
C ILE A 132 3.70 13.52 -15.26
N TRP A 133 2.57 13.79 -15.91
CA TRP A 133 2.50 14.15 -17.32
C TRP A 133 2.02 15.58 -17.42
N VAL A 134 2.90 16.50 -17.84
CA VAL A 134 2.63 17.94 -17.85
C VAL A 134 2.46 18.43 -19.28
N GLN A 135 1.57 19.41 -19.48
CA GLN A 135 1.42 20.09 -20.76
C GLN A 135 2.75 20.71 -21.21
N SER A 136 3.21 20.32 -22.39
CA SER A 136 4.39 20.88 -23.04
C SER A 136 4.26 22.40 -23.22
N GLY A 137 5.38 23.10 -22.99
CA GLY A 137 5.45 24.57 -23.03
C GLY A 137 4.92 25.26 -21.78
N MET A 138 4.48 24.53 -20.74
CA MET A 138 4.26 25.13 -19.43
C MET A 138 5.59 25.32 -18.70
N PRO A 139 5.88 26.52 -18.18
CA PRO A 139 7.09 26.75 -17.40
C PRO A 139 7.00 26.01 -16.07
N LEU A 140 7.94 25.12 -15.81
CA LEU A 140 8.12 24.44 -14.53
C LEU A 140 9.25 25.07 -13.75
N LYS A 141 9.09 25.10 -12.42
CA LYS A 141 10.14 25.61 -11.53
C LYS A 141 11.25 24.56 -11.40
N PRO A 142 12.53 24.93 -11.55
CA PRO A 142 13.63 23.97 -11.43
C PRO A 142 13.65 23.20 -10.10
N GLU A 143 13.20 23.83 -9.01
CA GLU A 143 13.13 23.18 -7.70
C GLU A 143 12.09 22.06 -7.66
N PHE A 144 10.98 22.22 -8.39
CA PHE A 144 9.94 21.20 -8.50
C PHE A 144 10.46 19.98 -9.25
N GLU A 145 11.08 20.19 -10.41
CA GLU A 145 11.67 19.10 -11.21
C GLU A 145 12.75 18.35 -10.43
N THR A 146 13.60 19.10 -9.71
CA THR A 146 14.65 18.54 -8.86
C THR A 146 14.06 17.71 -7.71
N SER A 147 13.00 18.19 -7.05
CA SER A 147 12.35 17.43 -5.96
C SER A 147 11.75 16.12 -6.48
N LEU A 148 11.04 16.14 -7.60
CA LEU A 148 10.46 14.94 -8.20
C LEU A 148 11.53 13.89 -8.55
N LYS A 149 12.59 14.32 -9.24
CA LYS A 149 13.71 13.46 -9.65
C LYS A 149 14.41 12.83 -8.45
N ASN A 150 14.70 13.62 -7.41
CA ASN A 150 15.52 13.16 -6.30
C ASN A 150 14.75 12.33 -5.27
N ASN A 151 13.46 12.62 -5.08
CA ASN A 151 12.71 12.10 -3.93
C ASN A 151 11.66 11.05 -4.34
N PHE A 152 11.09 11.17 -5.53
CA PHE A 152 9.97 10.32 -5.94
C PHE A 152 10.35 9.27 -6.98
N LYS A 153 11.57 9.34 -7.54
CA LYS A 153 12.04 8.48 -8.65
C LYS A 153 11.01 8.39 -9.80
N GLY A 154 10.10 9.35 -9.86
CA GLY A 154 8.97 9.40 -10.78
C GLY A 154 9.38 10.12 -12.04
N GLY A 155 8.85 9.66 -13.17
CA GLY A 155 9.08 10.32 -14.46
C GLY A 155 8.25 11.61 -14.53
N LEU A 156 8.90 12.74 -14.77
CA LEU A 156 8.26 13.94 -15.30
C LEU A 156 8.31 13.85 -16.82
N ASN A 157 7.14 13.78 -17.43
CA ASN A 157 6.99 13.64 -18.88
C ASN A 157 6.20 14.83 -19.42
N LEU A 158 6.54 15.26 -20.64
CA LEU A 158 5.83 16.35 -21.31
C LEU A 158 4.98 15.79 -22.45
N LEU A 159 3.70 16.16 -22.46
CA LEU A 159 2.75 15.82 -23.52
C LEU A 159 2.03 17.08 -24.00
N ASN A 160 1.63 17.13 -25.27
CA ASN A 160 0.95 18.31 -25.82
C ASN A 160 -0.57 18.12 -25.86
N PHE A 161 -1.21 18.14 -24.69
CA PHE A 161 -2.65 18.04 -24.56
C PHE A 161 -3.41 19.11 -25.37
N LYS A 162 -2.86 20.32 -25.52
CA LYS A 162 -3.52 21.42 -26.26
C LYS A 162 -3.80 21.09 -27.73
N VAL A 163 -2.93 20.31 -28.37
CA VAL A 163 -3.09 19.91 -29.79
C VAL A 163 -4.10 18.77 -29.88
N ASP A 164 -3.87 17.70 -29.11
CA ASP A 164 -4.74 16.55 -29.10
C ASP A 164 -4.76 15.90 -27.72
N GLY A 165 -5.69 16.36 -26.89
CA GLY A 165 -5.78 15.95 -25.49
C GLY A 165 -6.15 14.49 -25.33
N ASP A 166 -7.02 13.96 -26.20
CA ASP A 166 -7.49 12.58 -26.09
C ASP A 166 -6.38 11.61 -26.54
N ASN A 167 -5.69 11.89 -27.64
CA ASN A 167 -4.58 11.04 -28.09
C ASN A 167 -3.37 11.05 -27.14
N CYS A 168 -3.24 12.06 -26.27
CA CYS A 168 -2.24 12.02 -25.19
C CYS A 168 -2.48 10.87 -24.19
N ARG A 169 -3.64 10.21 -24.18
CA ARG A 169 -3.89 9.04 -23.33
C ARG A 169 -3.06 7.82 -23.75
N VAL A 170 -2.75 7.69 -25.04
CA VAL A 170 -2.03 6.53 -25.62
C VAL A 170 -0.65 6.36 -24.98
N PRO A 171 0.27 7.35 -25.04
CA PRO A 171 1.59 7.20 -24.42
C PRO A 171 1.50 7.02 -22.89
N ILE A 172 0.46 7.56 -22.24
CA ILE A 172 0.23 7.37 -20.81
C ILE A 172 -0.15 5.90 -20.52
N ASN A 173 -1.11 5.36 -21.26
CA ASN A 173 -1.58 3.99 -21.13
C ASN A 173 -0.48 2.97 -21.48
N ASP A 174 0.29 3.20 -22.55
CA ASP A 174 1.43 2.35 -22.93
C ASP A 174 2.45 2.28 -21.79
N TRP A 175 2.81 3.44 -21.21
CA TRP A 175 3.73 3.50 -20.08
C TRP A 175 3.18 2.75 -18.85
N VAL A 176 1.89 2.89 -18.54
CA VAL A 176 1.25 2.15 -17.43
C VAL A 176 1.26 0.65 -17.70
N ALA A 177 0.97 0.24 -18.93
CA ALA A 177 0.92 -1.16 -19.33
C ALA A 177 2.31 -1.82 -19.19
N ASP A 178 3.35 -1.15 -19.66
CA ASP A 178 4.73 -1.62 -19.50
C ASP A 178 5.14 -1.77 -18.02
N ASN A 179 4.77 -0.78 -17.20
CA ASN A 179 5.10 -0.79 -15.77
C ASN A 179 4.24 -1.77 -14.93
N THR A 180 3.20 -2.36 -15.52
CA THR A 180 2.29 -3.30 -14.84
C THR A 180 2.35 -4.71 -15.42
N ASN A 181 3.34 -5.02 -16.26
CA ASN A 181 3.40 -6.28 -17.01
C ASN A 181 2.12 -6.55 -17.82
N GLN A 182 1.62 -5.51 -18.49
CA GLN A 182 0.44 -5.55 -19.36
C GLN A 182 -0.85 -5.94 -18.61
N LYS A 183 -0.92 -5.69 -17.29
CA LYS A 183 -2.13 -5.96 -16.48
C LYS A 183 -3.09 -4.78 -16.42
N ILE A 184 -2.60 -3.57 -16.64
CA ILE A 184 -3.40 -2.35 -16.72
C ILE A 184 -3.11 -1.71 -18.08
N ILE A 185 -4.02 -1.88 -19.03
CA ILE A 185 -3.81 -1.46 -20.43
C ILE A 185 -4.54 -0.15 -20.75
N ASP A 186 -5.72 0.08 -20.18
CA ASP A 186 -6.53 1.28 -20.45
C ASP A 186 -6.85 2.01 -19.14
N LEU A 187 -5.82 2.61 -18.53
CA LEU A 187 -5.97 3.35 -17.28
C LEU A 187 -6.75 4.66 -17.49
N ILE A 188 -6.47 5.34 -18.60
CA ILE A 188 -7.07 6.60 -19.01
C ILE A 188 -8.00 6.31 -20.19
N PRO A 189 -9.32 6.19 -19.94
CA PRO A 189 -10.29 5.86 -20.98
C PRO A 189 -10.40 6.97 -22.03
N GLU A 190 -10.98 6.62 -23.18
CA GLU A 190 -11.36 7.61 -24.18
C GLU A 190 -12.20 8.76 -23.58
N LYS A 191 -11.88 9.97 -24.00
CA LYS A 191 -12.54 11.23 -23.65
C LYS A 191 -12.44 11.62 -22.16
N SER A 192 -11.62 10.93 -21.35
CA SER A 192 -11.42 11.29 -19.94
C SER A 192 -10.44 12.46 -19.75
N ILE A 193 -9.62 12.76 -20.77
CA ILE A 193 -8.74 13.92 -20.83
C ILE A 193 -8.99 14.70 -22.13
N ASN A 194 -8.66 15.99 -22.15
CA ASN A 194 -8.98 16.87 -23.27
C ASN A 194 -7.95 18.01 -23.43
N LYS A 195 -8.20 18.92 -24.37
CA LYS A 195 -7.30 20.05 -24.67
C LYS A 195 -7.05 21.03 -23.52
N PHE A 196 -7.90 21.01 -22.49
CA PHE A 196 -7.74 21.80 -21.28
C PHE A 196 -6.93 21.09 -20.20
N THR A 197 -6.60 19.80 -20.36
CA THR A 197 -5.71 19.08 -19.46
C THR A 197 -4.35 19.79 -19.39
N ARG A 198 -3.84 19.95 -18.16
CA ARG A 198 -2.52 20.55 -17.88
C ARG A 198 -1.57 19.59 -17.21
N MET A 199 -2.12 18.63 -16.47
CA MET A 199 -1.35 17.67 -15.71
C MET A 199 -2.18 16.40 -15.52
N VAL A 200 -1.54 15.24 -15.68
CA VAL A 200 -2.08 13.93 -15.30
C VAL A 200 -1.09 13.28 -14.35
N LEU A 201 -1.59 12.68 -13.27
CA LEU A 201 -0.79 11.85 -12.38
C LEU A 201 -1.17 10.40 -12.65
N THR A 202 -0.18 9.56 -12.93
CA THR A 202 -0.39 8.14 -13.04
C THR A 202 0.36 7.41 -11.97
N ASN A 203 -0.35 6.45 -11.38
CA ASN A 203 0.18 5.54 -10.43
C ASN A 203 -0.11 4.11 -10.87
N ALA A 204 0.92 3.28 -10.87
CA ALA A 204 0.83 1.88 -11.18
C ALA A 204 1.53 1.08 -10.08
N ILE A 205 0.86 0.05 -9.58
CA ILE A 205 1.45 -0.92 -8.66
C ILE A 205 1.24 -2.31 -9.22
N TYR A 206 2.29 -3.12 -9.17
CA TYR A 206 2.23 -4.54 -9.50
C TYR A 206 2.79 -5.32 -8.32
N PHE A 207 2.00 -6.27 -7.83
CA PHE A 207 2.40 -7.18 -6.77
C PHE A 207 2.15 -8.63 -7.18
N LYS A 208 3.18 -9.46 -7.04
CA LYS A 208 3.14 -10.91 -7.19
C LYS A 208 4.08 -11.53 -6.17
N GLY A 209 3.52 -11.98 -5.05
CA GLY A 209 4.21 -12.76 -4.03
C GLY A 209 3.88 -14.25 -4.13
N GLN A 210 4.78 -15.09 -3.63
CA GLN A 210 4.52 -16.50 -3.35
C GLN A 210 4.26 -16.68 -1.86
N TRP A 211 3.27 -17.48 -1.49
CA TRP A 211 3.04 -17.81 -0.09
C TRP A 211 4.27 -18.50 0.50
N LYS A 212 4.56 -18.24 1.79
CA LYS A 212 5.61 -18.99 2.50
C LYS A 212 5.27 -20.48 2.58
N LYS A 213 4.00 -20.78 2.82
CA LYS A 213 3.41 -22.13 2.74
C LYS A 213 2.28 -22.07 1.73
N GLU A 214 2.48 -22.68 0.56
CA GLU A 214 1.49 -22.67 -0.53
C GLU A 214 0.30 -23.57 -0.22
N PHE A 215 -0.87 -23.20 -0.74
CA PHE A 215 -2.08 -24.03 -0.69
C PHE A 215 -1.94 -25.19 -1.68
N SER A 216 -2.30 -26.40 -1.25
CA SER A 216 -2.34 -27.53 -2.18
C SER A 216 -3.50 -27.35 -3.15
N LYS A 217 -3.20 -27.43 -4.46
CA LYS A 217 -4.21 -27.34 -5.51
C LYS A 217 -5.24 -28.47 -5.40
N GLU A 218 -4.83 -29.65 -4.94
CA GLU A 218 -5.69 -30.82 -4.75
C GLU A 218 -6.71 -30.64 -3.62
N LEU A 219 -6.45 -29.72 -2.68
CA LEU A 219 -7.36 -29.38 -1.60
C LEU A 219 -8.29 -28.21 -1.95
N THR A 220 -8.12 -27.61 -3.13
CA THR A 220 -9.02 -26.55 -3.61
C THR A 220 -10.28 -27.21 -4.15
N SER A 221 -11.42 -26.82 -3.60
CA SER A 221 -12.73 -27.37 -4.00
C SER A 221 -13.79 -26.28 -4.05
N ASP A 222 -14.83 -26.50 -4.83
CA ASP A 222 -15.99 -25.63 -4.90
C ASP A 222 -16.72 -25.60 -3.55
N GLN A 223 -16.86 -24.40 -2.97
CA GLN A 223 -17.54 -24.18 -1.70
C GLN A 223 -18.48 -22.96 -1.79
N TYR A 224 -19.48 -22.93 -0.92
CA TYR A 224 -20.39 -21.78 -0.83
C TYR A 224 -19.70 -20.60 -0.11
N PHE A 225 -19.74 -19.44 -0.75
CA PHE A 225 -19.37 -18.16 -0.17
C PHE A 225 -20.62 -17.32 0.07
N GLN A 226 -20.84 -16.92 1.33
CA GLN A 226 -21.99 -16.13 1.72
C GLN A 226 -21.74 -14.64 1.47
N LEU A 227 -22.56 -14.03 0.61
CA LEU A 227 -22.55 -12.61 0.33
C LEU A 227 -23.26 -11.83 1.44
N ILE A 228 -22.97 -10.53 1.54
CA ILE A 228 -23.60 -9.61 2.51
C ILE A 228 -25.13 -9.60 2.38
N ASN A 229 -25.66 -9.73 1.16
CA ASN A 229 -27.11 -9.81 0.89
C ASN A 229 -27.71 -11.19 1.21
N GLN A 230 -26.97 -12.07 1.90
CA GLN A 230 -27.35 -13.43 2.28
C GLN A 230 -27.52 -14.42 1.11
N LYS A 231 -27.29 -14.00 -0.13
CA LYS A 231 -27.15 -14.95 -1.25
C LYS A 231 -25.83 -15.70 -1.11
N SER A 232 -25.79 -16.91 -1.64
CA SER A 232 -24.56 -17.69 -1.72
C SER A 232 -24.13 -17.85 -3.17
N VAL A 233 -22.83 -17.80 -3.40
CA VAL A 233 -22.19 -18.12 -4.68
C VAL A 233 -21.20 -19.25 -4.46
N VAL A 234 -20.97 -20.06 -5.49
CA VAL A 234 -19.95 -21.12 -5.44
C VAL A 234 -18.62 -20.52 -5.87
N VAL A 235 -17.57 -20.75 -5.08
CA VAL A 235 -16.21 -20.28 -5.36
C VAL A 235 -15.20 -21.41 -5.16
N PRO A 236 -14.10 -21.44 -5.94
CA PRO A 236 -12.99 -22.37 -5.67
C PRO A 236 -12.27 -21.94 -4.39
N MET A 237 -12.58 -22.62 -3.28
CA MET A 237 -12.05 -22.29 -1.96
C MET A 237 -10.75 -23.07 -1.72
N MET A 238 -9.66 -22.32 -1.50
CA MET A 238 -8.38 -22.91 -1.13
C MET A 238 -8.40 -23.41 0.32
N GLN A 239 -7.72 -24.53 0.59
CA GLN A 239 -7.63 -25.10 1.94
C GLN A 239 -6.19 -25.50 2.27
N SER A 240 -5.85 -25.40 3.56
CA SER A 240 -4.58 -25.86 4.10
C SER A 240 -4.82 -26.57 5.42
N LEU A 241 -4.32 -27.81 5.54
CA LEU A 241 -4.51 -28.66 6.71
C LEU A 241 -3.33 -28.59 7.70
N LYS A 242 -2.20 -27.97 7.31
CA LYS A 242 -0.92 -28.03 8.05
C LYS A 242 -0.19 -26.68 8.14
N SER A 243 -0.90 -25.56 8.00
CA SER A 243 -0.27 -24.25 8.09
C SER A 243 -0.51 -23.60 9.46
N GLU A 244 0.59 -23.33 10.14
CA GLU A 244 0.64 -22.46 11.31
C GLU A 244 0.73 -21.02 10.83
N HIS A 245 -0.27 -20.22 11.21
CA HIS A 245 -0.38 -18.80 10.90
C HIS A 245 -0.58 -18.01 12.21
N GLN A 246 -0.16 -16.75 12.21
CA GLN A 246 -0.53 -15.87 13.31
C GLN A 246 -2.04 -15.59 13.24
N TYR A 247 -2.70 -15.78 14.36
CA TYR A 247 -4.15 -15.70 14.45
C TYR A 247 -4.56 -14.97 15.73
N LEU A 248 -5.52 -14.06 15.60
CA LEU A 248 -6.14 -13.34 16.70
C LEU A 248 -7.65 -13.33 16.53
N LYS A 249 -8.36 -13.87 17.53
CA LYS A 249 -9.81 -13.70 17.63
C LYS A 249 -10.13 -12.54 18.57
N THR A 250 -11.00 -11.66 18.13
CA THR A 250 -11.57 -10.56 18.92
C THR A 250 -13.08 -10.79 19.08
N GLU A 251 -13.74 -9.93 19.85
CA GLU A 251 -15.20 -9.93 19.96
C GLU A 251 -15.89 -9.65 18.61
N ASN A 252 -15.21 -8.98 17.67
CA ASN A 252 -15.84 -8.52 16.43
C ASN A 252 -15.36 -9.25 15.17
N ALA A 253 -14.17 -9.85 15.21
CA ALA A 253 -13.53 -10.42 14.03
C ALA A 253 -12.50 -11.50 14.38
N ALA A 254 -12.27 -12.40 13.44
CA ALA A 254 -11.09 -13.24 13.32
C ALA A 254 -10.05 -12.56 12.40
N ILE A 255 -8.82 -12.46 12.87
CA ILE A 255 -7.71 -11.84 12.15
C ILE A 255 -6.66 -12.93 11.90
N LEU A 256 -6.28 -13.11 10.63
CA LEU A 256 -5.31 -14.11 10.18
C LEU A 256 -4.22 -13.42 9.37
N GLU A 257 -2.95 -13.70 9.70
CA GLU A 257 -1.81 -13.24 8.91
C GLU A 257 -1.19 -14.42 8.15
N ILE A 258 -1.14 -14.29 6.82
CA ILE A 258 -0.55 -15.28 5.92
C ILE A 258 0.73 -14.68 5.31
N PRO A 259 1.92 -15.14 5.72
CA PRO A 259 3.17 -14.60 5.20
C PRO A 259 3.45 -15.06 3.76
N TYR A 260 4.04 -14.16 2.96
CA TYR A 260 4.72 -14.51 1.73
C TYR A 260 6.13 -15.06 2.04
N LYS A 261 6.81 -15.64 1.04
CA LYS A 261 8.20 -16.11 1.19
C LYS A 261 9.11 -15.02 1.78
N ASN A 262 10.09 -15.44 2.58
CA ASN A 262 11.06 -14.60 3.30
C ASN A 262 10.51 -13.68 4.39
N ASP A 263 9.22 -13.78 4.74
CA ASP A 263 8.61 -13.08 5.88
C ASP A 263 8.68 -11.54 5.82
N GLU A 264 9.05 -10.95 4.67
CA GLU A 264 9.08 -9.48 4.49
C GLU A 264 7.69 -8.87 4.28
N LEU A 265 6.77 -9.64 3.70
CA LEU A 265 5.41 -9.24 3.40
C LEU A 265 4.43 -10.30 3.89
N SER A 266 3.23 -9.86 4.26
CA SER A 266 2.12 -10.75 4.60
C SER A 266 0.79 -10.20 4.07
N MET A 267 -0.18 -11.09 3.92
CA MET A 267 -1.58 -10.73 3.75
C MET A 267 -2.28 -10.86 5.10
N VAL A 268 -2.89 -9.77 5.57
CA VAL A 268 -3.74 -9.77 6.76
C VAL A 268 -5.19 -9.85 6.33
N ILE A 269 -5.88 -10.91 6.74
CA ILE A 269 -7.31 -11.12 6.51
C ILE A 269 -8.04 -10.78 7.80
N ILE A 270 -9.00 -9.86 7.71
CA ILE A 270 -9.91 -9.50 8.81
C ILE A 270 -11.29 -9.99 8.42
N LEU A 271 -11.75 -11.04 9.08
CA LEU A 271 -13.06 -11.65 8.85
C LEU A 271 -13.97 -11.34 10.04
N PRO A 272 -15.05 -10.55 9.86
CA PRO A 272 -16.04 -10.33 10.91
C PRO A 272 -16.65 -11.64 11.40
N ILE A 273 -17.03 -11.72 12.68
CA ILE A 273 -17.78 -12.89 13.17
C ILE A 273 -19.21 -12.90 12.59
N PRO A 274 -19.83 -14.07 12.32
CA PRO A 274 -21.16 -14.21 11.68
C PRO A 274 -22.24 -13.27 12.22
N GLU A 275 -22.29 -13.08 13.54
CA GLU A 275 -23.28 -12.25 14.23
C GLU A 275 -23.14 -10.76 13.86
N ASN A 276 -21.96 -10.33 13.43
CA ASN A 276 -21.66 -8.95 13.06
C ASN A 276 -21.74 -8.67 11.56
N PHE A 277 -22.06 -9.65 10.70
CA PHE A 277 -22.18 -9.43 9.26
C PHE A 277 -23.28 -8.41 8.90
N GLN A 278 -24.33 -8.29 9.72
CA GLN A 278 -25.38 -7.29 9.51
C GLN A 278 -24.90 -5.86 9.82
N GLN A 279 -23.94 -5.69 10.72
CA GLN A 279 -23.37 -4.37 11.05
C GLN A 279 -22.50 -3.82 9.90
N LEU A 280 -21.98 -4.70 9.03
CA LEU A 280 -21.27 -4.31 7.80
C LEU A 280 -22.18 -3.69 6.74
N LYS A 281 -23.51 -3.83 6.86
CA LYS A 281 -24.48 -3.19 5.94
C LYS A 281 -24.72 -1.71 6.26
N GLN A 282 -24.38 -1.28 7.48
CA GLN A 282 -24.71 0.05 8.01
C GLN A 282 -23.49 0.99 8.06
N ARG A 283 -22.34 0.56 7.54
CA ARG A 283 -21.08 1.31 7.49
C ARG A 283 -20.57 1.37 6.05
#